data_AF-A0A031FX43-F1
#
_entry.id   AF-A0A031FX43-F1
#
_cell.length_a   1.000
_cell.length_b   1.000
_cell.length_c   1.000
_cell.angle_alpha   90.00
_cell.angle_beta   90.00
_cell.angle_gamma   90.00
#
_symmetry.space_group_name_H-M   'P 1'
#
loop_
_entity.id
_entity.type
_entity.pdbx_description
1 polymer ?
#
loop_
_entity_poly.entity_id
_entity_poly.type
_entity_poly.pdbx_seq_one_letter_code
_entity_poly.pdbx_strand_id
1 'polypeptide(L)'
;MARWAPNTRERLRTAALSLFEERGYSATTVPDIVDRAGVTRRTFFRHFSDKREVFFDGDEIPQIATRMISEAPREARPMEIVMGGLRVLARERFEPQRAEIRFARQVIASEPALRERDLRKQADLRDAIRDGFRHRGEDESTAAAIAGITVEALQAALEAWASEPSGIPLTDHLDEVLQRMRMLLQTV
;
A
#
# COMPACT_ATOMS: atom_id res chain seq x y z
N MET A 1 -32.14 16.36 -6.67
CA MET A 1 -31.26 15.17 -6.70
C MET A 1 -29.83 15.67 -6.88
N ALA A 2 -28.97 15.56 -5.85
CA ALA A 2 -27.64 16.14 -5.90
C ALA A 2 -26.77 15.40 -6.92
N ARG A 3 -26.52 16.06 -8.06
CA ARG A 3 -25.53 15.69 -9.08
C ARG A 3 -24.17 15.87 -8.43
N TRP A 4 -23.51 14.76 -8.15
CA TRP A 4 -22.24 14.73 -7.45
C TRP A 4 -21.18 15.43 -8.29
N ALA A 5 -20.43 16.34 -7.68
CA ALA A 5 -19.27 16.89 -8.35
C ALA A 5 -18.26 15.75 -8.54
N PRO A 6 -17.80 15.46 -9.77
CA PRO A 6 -16.60 14.64 -9.94
C PRO A 6 -15.51 15.29 -9.07
N ASN A 7 -14.70 14.49 -8.36
CA ASN A 7 -13.72 14.92 -7.35
C ASN A 7 -14.24 15.08 -5.89
N THR A 8 -15.39 14.51 -5.49
CA THR A 8 -15.82 14.62 -4.07
C THR A 8 -14.95 13.77 -3.12
N ARG A 9 -14.57 12.56 -3.53
CA ARG A 9 -13.70 11.65 -2.76
C ARG A 9 -12.29 12.19 -2.59
N GLU A 10 -11.70 12.70 -3.68
CA GLU A 10 -10.36 13.28 -3.69
C GLU A 10 -10.33 14.58 -2.87
N ARG A 11 -11.30 15.50 -3.00
CA ARG A 11 -11.42 16.67 -2.10
C ARG A 11 -11.45 16.30 -0.61
N LEU A 12 -12.17 15.25 -0.24
CA LEU A 12 -12.20 14.73 1.14
C LEU A 12 -10.84 14.20 1.57
N ARG A 13 -10.16 13.41 0.72
CA ARG A 13 -8.81 12.89 0.98
C ARG A 13 -7.80 14.02 1.17
N THR A 14 -7.76 14.97 0.24
CA THR A 14 -6.86 16.14 0.31
C THR A 14 -7.10 16.94 1.59
N ALA A 15 -8.36 17.27 1.91
CA ALA A 15 -8.69 17.99 3.13
C ALA A 15 -8.24 17.26 4.41
N ALA A 16 -8.43 15.94 4.45
CA ALA A 16 -8.01 15.11 5.57
C ALA A 16 -6.49 15.05 5.72
N LEU A 17 -5.75 14.77 4.63
CA LEU A 17 -4.29 14.71 4.66
C LEU A 17 -3.68 16.05 5.07
N SER A 18 -4.16 17.18 4.54
CA SER A 18 -3.70 18.51 4.95
C SER A 18 -3.97 18.79 6.44
N LEU A 19 -5.15 18.42 6.97
CA LEU A 19 -5.43 18.59 8.40
C LEU A 19 -4.57 17.67 9.28
N PHE A 20 -4.29 16.45 8.83
CA PHE A 20 -3.38 15.54 9.53
C PHE A 20 -1.96 16.10 9.59
N GLU A 21 -1.49 16.75 8.52
CA GLU A 21 -0.20 17.45 8.50
C GLU A 21 -0.21 18.70 9.39
N GLU A 22 -1.27 19.52 9.33
CA GLU A 22 -1.39 20.78 10.08
C GLU A 22 -1.49 20.57 11.60
N ARG A 23 -2.24 19.54 12.04
CA ARG A 23 -2.70 19.40 13.44
C ARG A 23 -2.36 18.06 14.07
N GLY A 24 -1.89 17.11 13.27
CA GLY A 24 -1.76 15.71 13.67
C GLY A 24 -3.04 14.91 13.41
N TYR A 25 -2.86 13.61 13.15
CA TYR A 25 -3.95 12.67 12.87
C TYR A 25 -4.93 12.56 14.04
N SER A 26 -4.43 12.37 15.27
CA SER A 26 -5.26 12.20 16.46
C SER A 26 -6.17 13.40 16.75
N ALA A 27 -5.66 14.63 16.60
CA ALA A 27 -6.42 15.86 16.86
C ALA A 27 -7.44 16.22 15.78
N THR A 28 -7.34 15.63 14.58
CA THR A 28 -8.25 15.92 13.46
C THR A 28 -9.53 15.08 13.52
N THR A 29 -10.69 15.71 13.36
CA THR A 29 -12.00 15.04 13.42
C THR A 29 -12.70 15.02 12.04
N VAL A 30 -13.63 14.06 11.83
CA VAL A 30 -14.47 14.04 10.60
C VAL A 30 -15.22 15.36 10.38
N PRO A 31 -15.79 16.03 11.41
CA PRO A 31 -16.30 17.40 11.29
C PRO A 31 -15.30 18.38 10.66
N ASP A 32 -14.07 18.44 11.16
CA ASP A 32 -13.04 19.34 10.60
C ASP A 32 -12.80 19.08 9.12
N ILE A 33 -12.73 17.78 8.75
CA ILE A 33 -12.48 17.34 7.39
C ILE A 33 -13.61 17.77 6.45
N VAL A 34 -14.87 17.56 6.84
CA VAL A 34 -16.01 17.88 5.97
C VAL A 34 -16.23 19.38 5.85
N ASP A 35 -15.95 20.14 6.92
CA ASP A 35 -15.99 21.60 6.91
C ASP A 35 -14.92 22.15 5.95
N ARG A 36 -13.69 21.62 6.03
CA ARG A 36 -12.60 21.99 5.10
C ARG A 36 -12.90 21.59 3.65
N ALA A 37 -13.46 20.41 3.45
CA ALA A 37 -13.84 19.92 2.14
C ALA A 37 -15.15 20.53 1.61
N GLY A 38 -15.85 21.39 2.37
CA GLY A 38 -17.13 21.99 1.95
C GLY A 38 -18.19 20.94 1.58
N VAL A 39 -18.26 19.84 2.34
CA VAL A 39 -19.27 18.78 2.17
C VAL A 39 -19.90 18.41 3.51
N THR A 40 -20.84 17.48 3.51
CA THR A 40 -21.55 17.05 4.74
C THR A 40 -20.94 15.79 5.33
N ARG A 41 -21.17 15.53 6.63
CA ARG A 41 -20.83 14.23 7.27
C ARG A 41 -21.43 13.04 6.54
N ARG A 42 -22.69 13.15 6.08
CA ARG A 42 -23.34 12.12 5.25
C ARG A 42 -22.57 11.84 3.96
N THR A 43 -21.95 12.88 3.38
CA THR A 43 -21.09 12.73 2.20
C THR A 43 -19.80 12.01 2.54
N PHE A 44 -19.17 12.34 3.66
CA PHE A 44 -17.97 11.62 4.14
C PHE A 44 -18.24 10.13 4.34
N PHE A 45 -19.26 9.77 5.12
CA PHE A 45 -19.55 8.37 5.49
C PHE A 45 -19.96 7.48 4.32
N ARG A 46 -20.27 8.09 3.17
CA ARG A 46 -20.58 7.41 1.93
C ARG A 46 -19.32 7.09 1.11
N HIS A 47 -18.21 7.75 1.40
CA HIS A 47 -16.90 7.50 0.79
C HIS A 47 -15.96 6.71 1.71
N PHE A 48 -15.99 7.01 3.01
CA PHE A 48 -15.10 6.48 4.02
C PHE A 48 -15.89 6.03 5.24
N SER A 49 -15.65 4.83 5.76
CA SER A 49 -16.30 4.39 7.01
C SER A 49 -15.84 5.22 8.21
N ASP A 50 -14.57 5.62 8.23
CA ASP A 50 -13.98 6.51 9.23
C ASP A 50 -12.72 7.22 8.69
N LYS A 51 -12.07 8.06 9.51
CA LYS A 51 -10.90 8.85 9.08
C LYS A 51 -9.64 8.02 8.78
N ARG A 52 -9.53 6.77 9.27
CA ARG A 52 -8.41 5.86 8.97
C ARG A 52 -8.39 5.50 7.50
N GLU A 53 -9.57 5.24 6.93
CA GLU A 53 -9.71 4.81 5.53
C GLU A 53 -9.22 5.87 4.52
N VAL A 54 -8.97 7.11 4.95
CA VAL A 54 -8.32 8.12 4.12
C VAL A 54 -6.93 7.66 3.66
N PHE A 55 -6.14 7.00 4.54
CA PHE A 55 -4.81 6.49 4.19
C PHE A 55 -4.85 5.27 3.27
N PHE A 56 -5.94 4.50 3.34
CA PHE A 56 -6.09 3.22 2.65
C PHE A 56 -7.05 3.31 1.45
N ASP A 57 -7.50 4.51 1.11
CA ASP A 57 -8.46 4.72 0.03
C ASP A 57 -7.92 4.20 -1.31
N GLY A 58 -8.79 3.56 -2.09
CA GLY A 58 -8.46 3.11 -3.44
C GLY A 58 -7.28 2.15 -3.48
N ASP A 59 -7.09 1.34 -2.43
CA ASP A 59 -6.03 0.33 -2.41
C ASP A 59 -6.33 -0.80 -3.41
N GLU A 60 -5.86 -0.62 -4.64
CA GLU A 60 -6.01 -1.56 -5.74
C GLU A 60 -4.87 -2.58 -5.80
N ILE A 61 -3.93 -2.53 -4.85
CA ILE A 61 -2.69 -3.30 -4.87
C ILE A 61 -2.96 -4.81 -4.90
N PRO A 62 -3.90 -5.38 -4.11
CA PRO A 62 -4.25 -6.80 -4.22
C PRO A 62 -4.78 -7.18 -5.61
N GLN A 63 -5.67 -6.36 -6.19
CA GLN A 63 -6.23 -6.62 -7.53
C GLN A 63 -5.18 -6.49 -8.64
N ILE A 64 -4.25 -5.53 -8.51
CA ILE A 64 -3.10 -5.39 -9.40
C ILE A 64 -2.23 -6.63 -9.28
N ALA A 65 -1.89 -7.09 -8.07
CA ALA A 65 -1.10 -8.29 -7.87
C ALA A 65 -1.74 -9.53 -8.51
N THR A 66 -3.04 -9.77 -8.27
CA THR A 66 -3.79 -10.86 -8.91
C THR A 66 -3.68 -10.80 -10.42
N ARG A 67 -3.85 -9.61 -11.02
CA ARG A 67 -3.76 -9.42 -12.47
C ARG A 67 -2.35 -9.68 -13.01
N MET A 68 -1.34 -9.10 -12.37
CA MET A 68 0.06 -9.28 -12.80
C MET A 68 0.49 -10.75 -12.74
N ILE A 69 0.05 -11.48 -11.73
CA ILE A 69 0.34 -12.91 -11.59
C ILE A 69 -0.41 -13.73 -12.65
N SER A 70 -1.69 -13.43 -12.91
CA SER A 70 -2.49 -14.17 -13.89
C SER A 70 -2.07 -13.92 -15.34
N GLU A 71 -1.64 -12.69 -15.67
CA GLU A 71 -1.23 -12.28 -17.01
C GLU A 71 0.24 -12.61 -17.34
N ALA A 72 1.06 -12.97 -16.33
CA ALA A 72 2.46 -13.31 -16.55
C ALA A 72 2.63 -14.55 -17.46
N PRO A 73 3.66 -14.59 -18.34
CA PRO A 73 3.95 -15.73 -19.21
C PRO A 73 3.97 -17.06 -18.44
N ARG A 74 3.47 -18.15 -19.02
CA ARG A 74 3.34 -19.43 -18.32
C ARG A 74 4.68 -19.97 -17.84
N GLU A 75 5.74 -19.70 -18.59
CA GLU A 75 7.11 -20.17 -18.36
C GLU A 75 7.89 -19.27 -17.38
N ALA A 76 7.33 -18.10 -17.00
CA ALA A 76 7.97 -17.18 -16.08
C ALA A 76 8.07 -17.79 -14.67
N ARG A 77 9.24 -17.67 -14.05
CA ARG A 77 9.47 -18.20 -12.71
C ARG A 77 8.75 -17.32 -11.67
N PRO A 78 8.26 -17.88 -10.55
CA PRO A 78 7.52 -17.09 -9.56
C PRO A 78 8.22 -15.82 -9.07
N MET A 79 9.52 -15.93 -8.78
CA MET A 79 10.29 -14.77 -8.33
C MET A 79 10.53 -13.74 -9.44
N GLU A 80 10.55 -14.12 -10.71
CA GLU A 80 10.65 -13.15 -11.82
C GLU A 80 9.35 -12.32 -11.92
N ILE A 81 8.20 -12.97 -11.73
CA ILE A 81 6.88 -12.32 -11.70
C ILE A 81 6.80 -11.35 -10.52
N VAL A 82 7.18 -11.78 -9.32
CA VAL A 82 7.20 -10.95 -8.10
C VAL A 82 8.11 -9.73 -8.29
N MET A 83 9.34 -9.95 -8.75
CA MET A 83 10.32 -8.87 -8.94
C MET A 83 9.86 -7.86 -9.99
N GLY A 84 9.32 -8.32 -11.11
CA GLY A 84 8.72 -7.45 -12.12
C GLY A 84 7.55 -6.65 -11.54
N GLY A 85 6.66 -7.32 -10.80
CA GLY A 85 5.52 -6.73 -10.11
C GLY A 85 5.89 -5.61 -9.16
N LEU A 86 6.80 -5.88 -8.23
CA LEU A 86 7.26 -4.92 -7.23
C LEU A 86 7.92 -3.70 -7.88
N ARG A 87 8.71 -3.87 -8.95
CA ARG A 87 9.35 -2.74 -9.64
C ARG A 87 8.36 -1.86 -10.38
N VAL A 88 7.37 -2.45 -11.06
CA VAL A 88 6.30 -1.68 -11.72
C VAL A 88 5.50 -0.90 -10.68
N LEU A 89 5.11 -1.57 -9.59
CA LEU A 89 4.36 -0.94 -8.52
C LEU A 89 5.14 0.21 -7.87
N ALA A 90 6.44 0.01 -7.62
CA ALA A 90 7.31 1.05 -7.12
C ALA A 90 7.33 2.29 -8.01
N ARG A 91 7.62 2.12 -9.32
CA ARG A 91 7.77 3.22 -10.27
C ARG A 91 6.48 3.96 -10.58
N GLU A 92 5.39 3.22 -10.78
CA GLU A 92 4.15 3.80 -11.31
C GLU A 92 3.21 4.30 -10.21
N ARG A 93 3.25 3.69 -9.02
CA ARG A 93 2.30 4.00 -7.94
C ARG A 93 2.97 4.66 -6.75
N PHE A 94 4.10 4.14 -6.28
CA PHE A 94 4.70 4.63 -5.05
C PHE A 94 5.60 5.86 -5.24
N GLU A 95 6.61 5.76 -6.10
CA GLU A 95 7.60 6.83 -6.30
C GLU A 95 6.99 8.21 -6.65
N PRO A 96 5.97 8.32 -7.52
CA PRO A 96 5.32 9.61 -7.82
C PRO A 96 4.64 10.24 -6.61
N GLN A 97 4.29 9.44 -5.60
CA GLN A 97 3.57 9.85 -4.39
C GLN A 97 4.46 9.77 -3.14
N ARG A 98 5.79 9.86 -3.30
CA ARG A 98 6.76 9.67 -2.20
C ARG A 98 6.46 10.48 -0.95
N ALA A 99 6.16 11.78 -1.09
CA ALA A 99 5.92 12.65 0.05
C ALA A 99 4.71 12.17 0.87
N GLU A 100 3.62 11.83 0.19
CA GLU A 100 2.38 11.34 0.80
C GLU A 100 2.59 9.96 1.46
N ILE A 101 3.30 9.04 0.80
CA ILE A 101 3.59 7.71 1.36
C ILE A 101 4.49 7.82 2.59
N ARG A 102 5.52 8.67 2.55
CA ARG A 102 6.38 8.92 3.69
C ARG A 102 5.56 9.45 4.88
N PHE A 103 4.70 10.42 4.64
CA PHE A 103 3.80 10.95 5.67
C PHE A 103 2.88 9.85 6.22
N ALA A 104 2.23 9.09 5.34
CA ALA A 104 1.36 7.99 5.73
C ALA A 104 2.10 6.94 6.58
N ARG A 105 3.32 6.52 6.20
CA ARG A 105 4.12 5.56 6.99
C ARG A 105 4.48 6.10 8.36
N GLN A 106 4.83 7.38 8.49
CA GLN A 106 5.11 8.01 9.79
C GLN A 106 3.89 8.04 10.71
N VAL A 107 2.72 8.39 10.17
CA VAL A 107 1.47 8.42 10.94
C VAL A 107 1.03 6.99 11.29
N ILE A 108 1.09 6.05 10.35
CA ILE A 108 0.75 4.64 10.60
C ILE A 108 1.65 4.08 11.71
N ALA A 109 2.97 4.30 11.66
CA ALA A 109 3.89 3.78 12.66
C ALA A 109 3.61 4.31 14.09
N SER A 110 3.14 5.55 14.22
CA SER A 110 2.87 6.19 15.51
C SER A 110 1.48 5.88 16.09
N GLU A 111 0.54 5.39 15.28
CA GLU A 111 -0.87 5.25 15.67
C GLU A 111 -1.30 3.76 15.69
N PRO A 112 -1.54 3.14 16.87
CA PRO A 112 -1.88 1.72 16.98
C PRO A 112 -3.04 1.26 16.10
N ALA A 113 -4.11 2.05 16.03
CA ALA A 113 -5.30 1.72 15.24
C ALA A 113 -5.05 1.75 13.73
N LEU A 114 -4.05 2.52 13.27
CA LEU A 114 -3.64 2.53 11.86
C LEU A 114 -2.72 1.35 11.55
N ARG A 115 -1.84 0.95 12.48
CA ARG A 115 -1.02 -0.27 12.33
C ARG A 115 -1.88 -1.51 12.18
N GLU A 116 -2.92 -1.66 13.00
CA GLU A 116 -3.86 -2.79 12.88
C GLU A 116 -4.51 -2.84 11.49
N ARG A 117 -4.94 -1.68 10.98
CA ARG A 117 -5.56 -1.58 9.65
C ARG A 117 -4.57 -1.84 8.52
N ASP A 118 -3.32 -1.40 8.65
CA ASP A 118 -2.24 -1.67 7.70
C ASP A 118 -1.90 -3.16 7.66
N LEU A 119 -1.80 -3.83 8.81
CA LEU A 119 -1.60 -5.28 8.88
C LEU A 119 -2.72 -6.07 8.19
N ARG A 120 -3.97 -5.62 8.34
CA ARG A 120 -5.10 -6.22 7.59
C ARG A 120 -4.92 -6.04 6.09
N LYS A 121 -4.57 -4.83 5.63
CA LYS A 121 -4.28 -4.57 4.20
C LYS A 121 -3.13 -5.47 3.69
N GLN A 122 -2.08 -5.65 4.47
CA GLN A 122 -0.97 -6.54 4.11
C GLN A 122 -1.42 -8.00 4.01
N ALA A 123 -2.33 -8.45 4.89
CA ALA A 123 -2.93 -9.77 4.81
C ALA A 123 -3.76 -9.95 3.53
N ASP A 124 -4.59 -8.96 3.16
CA ASP A 124 -5.38 -9.00 1.92
C ASP A 124 -4.48 -9.14 0.68
N LEU A 125 -3.35 -8.42 0.64
CA LEU A 125 -2.35 -8.55 -0.43
C LEU A 125 -1.68 -9.94 -0.42
N ARG A 126 -1.35 -10.45 0.76
CA ARG A 126 -0.75 -11.78 0.92
C ARG A 126 -1.68 -12.87 0.39
N ASP A 127 -2.97 -12.76 0.69
CA ASP A 127 -4.00 -13.68 0.21
C ASP A 127 -4.11 -13.63 -1.32
N ALA A 128 -4.15 -12.43 -1.91
CA ALA A 128 -4.21 -12.24 -3.36
C ALA A 128 -2.99 -12.84 -4.09
N ILE A 129 -1.79 -12.67 -3.55
CA ILE A 129 -0.56 -13.24 -4.13
C ILE A 129 -0.57 -14.77 -4.00
N ARG A 130 -0.90 -15.29 -2.82
CA ARG A 130 -0.97 -16.73 -2.55
C ARG A 130 -1.95 -17.41 -3.49
N ASP A 131 -3.16 -16.87 -3.60
CA ASP A 131 -4.18 -17.42 -4.48
C ASP A 131 -3.73 -17.33 -5.95
N GLY A 132 -3.11 -16.23 -6.36
CA GLY A 132 -2.54 -16.09 -7.70
C GLY A 132 -1.55 -17.21 -8.05
N PHE A 133 -0.59 -17.51 -7.16
CA PHE A 133 0.40 -18.57 -7.40
C PHE A 133 -0.18 -19.97 -7.32
N ARG A 134 -1.18 -20.22 -6.48
CA ARG A 134 -1.93 -21.48 -6.50
C ARG A 134 -2.62 -21.73 -7.83
N HIS A 135 -3.24 -20.71 -8.41
CA HIS A 135 -3.87 -20.82 -9.74
C HIS A 135 -2.84 -21.06 -10.86
N ARG A 136 -1.57 -20.71 -10.64
CA ARG A 136 -0.47 -21.02 -11.55
C ARG A 136 0.12 -22.42 -11.37
N GLY A 137 -0.32 -23.17 -10.36
CA GLY A 137 0.08 -24.55 -10.12
C GLY A 137 1.14 -24.75 -9.03
N GLU A 138 1.53 -23.68 -8.31
CA GLU A 138 2.36 -23.84 -7.11
C GLU A 138 1.58 -24.55 -6.00
N ASP A 139 2.25 -25.37 -5.21
CA ASP A 139 1.64 -25.96 -4.02
C ASP A 139 1.39 -24.89 -2.94
N GLU A 140 0.53 -25.21 -1.96
CA GLU A 140 0.12 -24.28 -0.91
C GLU A 140 1.32 -23.71 -0.12
N SER A 141 2.31 -24.54 0.21
CA SER A 141 3.46 -24.10 1.01
C SER A 141 4.36 -23.15 0.23
N THR A 142 4.60 -23.44 -1.05
CA THR A 142 5.38 -22.58 -1.94
C THR A 142 4.66 -21.26 -2.21
N ALA A 143 3.35 -21.31 -2.53
CA ALA A 143 2.54 -20.11 -2.74
C ALA A 143 2.48 -19.22 -1.49
N ALA A 144 2.32 -19.82 -0.31
CA ALA A 144 2.34 -19.10 0.96
C ALA A 144 3.71 -18.47 1.25
N ALA A 145 4.82 -19.17 0.95
CA ALA A 145 6.17 -18.63 1.12
C ALA A 145 6.44 -17.45 0.18
N ILE A 146 6.02 -17.55 -1.09
CA ILE A 146 6.15 -16.46 -2.08
C ILE A 146 5.38 -15.22 -1.59
N ALA A 147 4.12 -15.39 -1.20
CA ALA A 147 3.32 -14.29 -0.66
C ALA A 147 3.92 -13.72 0.63
N GLY A 148 4.42 -14.61 1.50
CA GLY A 148 5.32 -14.38 2.63
C GLY A 148 6.36 -13.31 2.33
N ILE A 149 7.34 -13.73 1.55
CA ILE A 149 8.55 -12.99 1.18
C ILE A 149 8.19 -11.69 0.44
N THR A 150 7.22 -11.74 -0.47
CA THR A 150 6.85 -10.58 -1.30
C THR A 150 6.35 -9.41 -0.45
N VAL A 151 5.43 -9.68 0.47
CA VAL A 151 4.87 -8.62 1.33
C VAL A 151 5.92 -8.10 2.29
N GLU A 152 6.73 -8.96 2.91
CA GLU A 152 7.81 -8.53 3.81
C GLU A 152 8.86 -7.69 3.08
N ALA A 153 9.25 -8.08 1.87
CA ALA A 153 10.21 -7.33 1.06
C ALA A 153 9.69 -5.94 0.73
N LEU A 154 8.40 -5.83 0.35
CA LEU A 154 7.76 -4.56 0.08
C LEU A 154 7.69 -3.67 1.33
N GLN A 155 7.29 -4.21 2.49
CA GLN A 155 7.20 -3.44 3.72
C GLN A 155 8.56 -2.91 4.18
N ALA A 156 9.58 -3.78 4.20
CA ALA A 156 10.94 -3.39 4.58
C ALA A 156 11.50 -2.31 3.64
N ALA A 157 11.27 -2.44 2.32
CA ALA A 157 11.70 -1.44 1.36
C ALA A 157 10.96 -0.11 1.52
N LEU A 158 9.64 -0.12 1.75
CA LEU A 158 8.85 1.09 2.00
C LEU A 158 9.28 1.81 3.29
N GLU A 159 9.59 1.08 4.35
CA GLU A 159 10.06 1.66 5.61
C GLU A 159 11.45 2.28 5.49
N ALA A 160 12.38 1.60 4.82
CA ALA A 160 13.69 2.15 4.52
C ALA A 160 13.57 3.41 3.65
N TRP A 161 12.80 3.32 2.57
CA TRP A 161 12.60 4.42 1.62
C TRP A 161 11.91 5.65 2.21
N ALA A 162 10.92 5.44 3.10
CA ALA A 162 10.22 6.53 3.79
C ALA A 162 11.11 7.22 4.83
N SER A 163 12.06 6.48 5.41
CA SER A 163 12.99 6.99 6.43
C SER A 163 14.24 7.66 5.82
N GLU A 164 14.52 7.42 4.53
CA GLU A 164 15.76 7.83 3.84
C GLU A 164 15.65 9.23 3.20
N PRO A 165 16.48 10.22 3.62
CA PRO A 165 16.49 11.56 3.04
C PRO A 165 17.20 11.68 1.69
N SER A 166 18.08 10.74 1.34
CA SER A 166 19.01 10.85 0.20
C SER A 166 18.38 10.75 -1.20
N GLY A 167 17.06 10.57 -1.30
CA GLY A 167 16.38 10.60 -2.59
C GLY A 167 16.44 9.28 -3.36
N ILE A 168 17.06 8.22 -2.82
CA ILE A 168 17.16 6.90 -3.46
C ILE A 168 15.76 6.38 -3.90
N PRO A 169 15.62 5.82 -5.11
CA PRO A 169 14.36 5.22 -5.59
C PRO A 169 13.92 4.02 -4.76
N LEU A 170 12.61 3.76 -4.72
CA LEU A 170 12.07 2.59 -4.01
C LEU A 170 12.52 1.28 -4.68
N THR A 171 12.73 1.30 -6.00
CA THR A 171 13.27 0.12 -6.71
C THR A 171 14.62 -0.34 -6.17
N ASP A 172 15.47 0.59 -5.76
CA ASP A 172 16.82 0.28 -5.30
C ASP A 172 16.76 -0.30 -3.87
N HIS A 173 15.87 0.21 -3.02
CA HIS A 173 15.60 -0.38 -1.72
C HIS A 173 14.99 -1.79 -1.84
N LEU A 174 14.10 -2.01 -2.81
CA LEU A 174 13.57 -3.35 -3.10
C LEU A 174 14.68 -4.32 -3.51
N ASP A 175 15.53 -3.91 -4.44
CA ASP A 175 16.66 -4.72 -4.91
C ASP A 175 17.62 -5.05 -3.76
N GLU A 176 17.90 -4.09 -2.87
CA GLU A 176 18.73 -4.29 -1.69
C GLU A 176 18.12 -5.29 -0.70
N VAL A 177 16.83 -5.14 -0.36
CA VAL A 177 16.13 -6.05 0.56
C VAL A 177 16.13 -7.48 0.02
N LEU A 178 15.85 -7.65 -1.27
CA LEU A 178 15.77 -8.96 -1.90
C LEU A 178 17.14 -9.61 -2.05
N GLN A 179 18.19 -8.83 -2.31
CA GLN A 179 19.56 -9.31 -2.29
C GLN A 179 19.97 -9.77 -0.88
N ARG A 180 19.60 -9.02 0.17
CA ARG A 180 19.84 -9.42 1.57
C ARG A 180 19.12 -10.73 1.92
N MET A 181 17.84 -10.85 1.55
CA MET A 181 17.06 -12.09 1.75
C MET A 181 17.72 -13.29 1.05
N ARG A 182 18.17 -13.11 -0.20
CA ARG A 182 18.86 -14.15 -0.95
C ARG A 182 20.16 -14.61 -0.26
N MET A 183 20.96 -13.66 0.23
CA MET A 183 22.20 -13.99 0.95
C MET A 183 21.92 -14.77 2.23
N LEU A 184 20.89 -14.40 2.99
CA LEU A 184 20.49 -15.12 4.22
C LEU A 184 20.08 -16.58 3.91
N LEU A 185 19.32 -16.81 2.84
CA LEU A 185 18.87 -18.15 2.45
C LEU A 185 19.99 -19.05 1.93
N GLN A 186 21.15 -18.49 1.54
CA GLN A 186 22.32 -19.28 1.14
C GLN A 186 23.15 -19.79 2.33
N THR A 187 22.81 -19.38 3.56
CA THR A 187 23.54 -19.76 4.79
C THR A 187 22.94 -20.96 5.54
N VAL A 188 21.79 -21.47 5.07
CA VAL A 188 21.10 -22.67 5.57
C VAL A 188 21.27 -23.84 4.61
#